data_AF-A0AA97FN04-F1
#
_entry.id   AF-A0AA97FN04-F1
#
_cell.length_a   1.000
_cell.length_b   1.000
_cell.length_c   1.000
_cell.angle_alpha   90.00
_cell.angle_beta   90.00
_cell.angle_gamma   90.00
#
_symmetry.space_group_name_H-M   'P 1'
#
loop_
_entity.id
_entity.type
_entity.pdbx_description
1 polymer ?
#
loop_
_entity_poly.entity_id
_entity_poly.type
_entity_poly.pdbx_seq_one_letter_code
_entity_poly.pdbx_strand_id
1 'polypeptide(L)'
;MRALFSLSTIFLLFISSVSTHTVDLTSLPLSDGKVANEPRAGSVFACQARFHPNAPGARRSGDWLNETEGTFDLTRKPTVDGNVIHLSELEIAVSGARRLITGNALPDHPTGRFPISRSDDAYFYDRNPNAIRAHAYSVSFPVNPSIVARPSCLPMGPIGIMLTGAVLFNALDARGENALAHEILDDCQGHPQQSGLYHYHGKSPCQEDPISAT
;
A
#
# COMPACT_ATOMS: atom_id res chain seq x y z
N MET A 1 26.95 65.10 16.82
CA MET A 1 25.74 64.87 16.01
C MET A 1 25.41 63.39 16.08
N ARG A 2 24.29 63.03 16.73
CA ARG A 2 23.82 61.64 16.87
C ARG A 2 22.83 61.37 15.74
N ALA A 3 23.07 60.33 14.93
CA ALA A 3 22.08 59.82 13.98
C ALA A 3 21.61 58.45 14.47
N LEU A 4 20.35 58.39 14.88
CA LEU A 4 19.63 57.15 15.19
C LEU A 4 19.00 56.65 13.89
N PHE A 5 19.36 55.46 13.43
CA PHE A 5 18.64 54.75 12.37
C PHE A 5 17.67 53.76 13.01
N SER A 6 16.38 54.01 12.83
CA SER A 6 15.29 53.08 13.17
C SER A 6 15.03 52.17 11.98
N LEU A 7 15.37 50.89 12.07
CA LEU A 7 14.91 49.88 11.11
C LEU A 7 13.58 49.31 11.60
N SER A 8 12.52 49.57 10.83
CA SER A 8 11.21 48.96 11.03
C SER A 8 11.21 47.58 10.36
N THR A 9 11.05 46.51 11.13
CA THR A 9 10.98 45.14 10.60
C THR A 9 9.54 44.82 10.24
N ILE A 10 9.23 44.75 8.94
CA ILE A 10 7.93 44.27 8.46
C ILE A 10 7.95 42.74 8.52
N PHE A 11 7.12 42.16 9.38
CA PHE A 11 6.91 40.72 9.47
C PHE A 11 5.84 40.31 8.45
N LEU A 12 6.26 39.78 7.30
CA LEU A 12 5.37 39.18 6.32
C LEU A 12 4.99 37.76 6.78
N LEU A 13 3.74 37.58 7.24
CA LEU A 13 3.15 36.25 7.38
C LEU A 13 2.91 35.66 5.99
N PHE A 14 3.73 34.70 5.59
CA PHE A 14 3.41 33.79 4.49
C PHE A 14 2.36 32.80 4.99
N ILE A 15 1.11 33.01 4.58
CA ILE A 15 0.07 31.99 4.70
C ILE A 15 0.34 30.99 3.57
N SER A 16 0.99 29.87 3.90
CA SER A 16 1.15 28.75 2.98
C SER A 16 -0.20 28.06 2.80
N SER A 17 -0.82 28.28 1.65
CA SER A 17 -1.97 27.51 1.20
C SER A 17 -1.53 26.05 1.02
N VAL A 18 -2.00 25.15 1.88
CA VAL A 18 -1.82 23.71 1.68
C VAL A 18 -2.80 23.29 0.58
N SER A 19 -2.31 23.12 -0.65
CA SER A 19 -3.09 22.45 -1.70
C SER A 19 -3.31 21.01 -1.31
N THR A 20 -4.54 20.67 -0.91
CA THR A 20 -4.99 19.29 -0.81
C THR A 20 -5.11 18.75 -2.24
N HIS A 21 -4.04 18.16 -2.76
CA HIS A 21 -4.13 17.40 -4.01
C HIS A 21 -5.00 16.18 -3.76
N THR A 22 -6.27 16.25 -4.17
CA THR A 22 -7.14 15.08 -4.25
C THR A 22 -6.63 14.18 -5.36
N VAL A 23 -6.32 12.91 -5.04
CA VAL A 23 -5.91 11.92 -6.03
C VAL A 23 -7.11 11.62 -6.94
N ASP A 24 -6.92 11.73 -8.25
CA ASP A 24 -7.93 11.32 -9.23
C ASP A 24 -7.92 9.80 -9.38
N LEU A 25 -8.91 9.14 -8.78
CA LEU A 25 -9.03 7.68 -8.83
C LEU A 25 -9.47 7.14 -10.19
N THR A 26 -9.94 8.01 -11.09
CA THR A 26 -10.40 7.61 -12.44
C THR A 26 -9.28 7.54 -13.47
N SER A 27 -8.08 8.03 -13.13
CA SER A 27 -6.92 8.09 -14.01
C SER A 27 -5.61 7.90 -13.26
N LEU A 28 -5.51 6.80 -12.50
CA LEU A 28 -4.28 6.45 -11.78
C LEU A 28 -3.21 5.95 -12.76
N PRO A 29 -1.92 6.25 -12.53
CA PRO A 29 -0.86 5.79 -13.43
C PRO A 29 -0.68 4.28 -13.34
N LEU A 30 -0.71 3.59 -14.49
CA LEU A 30 -0.51 2.14 -14.58
C LEU A 30 0.92 1.75 -14.18
N SER A 31 1.92 2.41 -14.78
CA SER A 31 3.35 2.26 -14.43
C SER A 31 3.92 0.84 -14.51
N ASP A 32 3.34 -0.04 -15.32
CA ASP A 32 3.89 -1.37 -15.57
C ASP A 32 5.31 -1.31 -16.15
N GLY A 33 6.13 -2.28 -15.78
CA GLY A 33 7.53 -2.35 -16.20
C GLY A 33 8.44 -1.29 -15.55
N LYS A 34 7.93 -0.40 -14.69
CA LYS A 34 8.73 0.57 -13.92
C LYS A 34 9.37 -0.10 -12.70
N VAL A 35 10.28 -1.04 -12.96
CA VAL A 35 11.07 -1.75 -11.94
C VAL A 35 12.54 -1.32 -12.06
N ALA A 36 13.20 -1.10 -10.91
CA ALA A 36 14.55 -0.59 -10.84
C ALA A 36 15.49 -1.48 -10.02
N ASN A 37 16.77 -1.44 -10.40
CA ASN A 37 17.89 -2.06 -9.66
C ASN A 37 18.66 -1.02 -8.82
N GLU A 38 18.13 0.20 -8.71
CA GLU A 38 18.61 1.28 -7.86
C GLU A 38 17.44 2.20 -7.46
N PRO A 39 17.55 3.01 -6.40
CA PRO A 39 16.52 3.98 -6.04
C PRO A 39 16.23 4.95 -7.19
N ARG A 40 15.00 4.93 -7.71
CA ARG A 40 14.56 5.76 -8.83
C ARG A 40 13.12 6.20 -8.65
N ALA A 41 12.88 7.50 -8.67
CA ALA A 41 11.53 8.06 -8.57
C ALA A 41 10.63 7.51 -9.69
N GLY A 42 9.38 7.16 -9.33
CA GLY A 42 8.43 6.56 -10.25
C GLY A 42 8.73 5.10 -10.64
N SER A 43 9.56 4.38 -9.87
CA SER A 43 9.82 2.95 -10.09
C SER A 43 9.89 2.18 -8.76
N VAL A 44 9.54 0.89 -8.80
CA VAL A 44 9.72 -0.02 -7.66
C VAL A 44 11.17 -0.50 -7.65
N PHE A 45 11.91 -0.19 -6.58
CA PHE A 45 13.30 -0.64 -6.38
C PHE A 45 13.35 -2.11 -5.91
N ALA A 46 12.92 -3.04 -6.76
CA ALA A 46 12.83 -4.47 -6.41
C ALA A 46 14.14 -5.24 -6.58
N CYS A 47 15.11 -4.70 -7.34
CA CYS A 47 16.33 -5.43 -7.77
C CYS A 47 16.08 -6.77 -8.48
N GLN A 48 14.84 -7.00 -8.90
CA GLN A 48 14.40 -8.16 -9.63
C GLN A 48 14.03 -7.71 -11.04
N ALA A 49 14.75 -8.22 -12.03
CA ALA A 49 14.51 -7.90 -13.43
C ALA A 49 13.72 -9.00 -14.17
N ARG A 50 13.45 -10.13 -13.51
CA ARG A 50 12.76 -11.28 -14.09
C ARG A 50 11.61 -11.69 -13.20
N PHE A 51 10.42 -11.73 -13.77
CA PHE A 51 9.20 -12.19 -13.12
C PHE A 51 8.66 -13.41 -13.87
N HIS A 52 7.82 -14.19 -13.22
CA HIS A 52 7.22 -15.37 -13.83
C HIS A 52 5.96 -14.93 -14.58
N PRO A 53 5.95 -14.86 -15.93
CA PRO A 53 4.80 -14.35 -16.67
C PRO A 53 3.55 -15.22 -16.52
N ASN A 54 3.73 -16.49 -16.12
CA ASN A 54 2.66 -17.45 -15.87
C ASN A 54 2.40 -17.65 -14.36
N ALA A 55 2.85 -16.72 -13.50
CA ALA A 55 2.51 -16.79 -12.09
C ALA A 55 0.98 -16.78 -11.90
N PRO A 56 0.45 -17.52 -10.92
CA PRO A 56 -0.97 -17.43 -10.57
C PRO A 56 -1.36 -16.00 -10.18
N GLY A 57 -2.59 -15.63 -10.47
CA GLY A 57 -3.17 -14.32 -10.16
C GLY A 57 -4.48 -14.12 -10.93
N ALA A 58 -4.91 -12.87 -11.02
CA ALA A 58 -6.02 -12.48 -11.88
C ALA A 58 -5.77 -12.95 -13.32
N ARG A 59 -6.84 -13.41 -13.97
CA ARG A 59 -6.79 -14.08 -15.28
C ARG A 59 -7.04 -13.15 -16.44
N ARG A 60 -7.55 -11.95 -16.16
CA ARG A 60 -7.90 -10.93 -17.13
C ARG A 60 -8.10 -9.59 -16.45
N SER A 61 -7.91 -8.57 -17.25
CA SER A 61 -8.24 -7.19 -16.96
C SER A 61 -9.59 -6.80 -17.57
N GLY A 62 -10.14 -5.68 -17.14
CA GLY A 62 -11.39 -5.12 -17.66
C GLY A 62 -11.25 -3.72 -18.21
N ASP A 63 -12.39 -3.05 -18.38
CA ASP A 63 -12.53 -1.71 -18.95
C ASP A 63 -11.98 -0.59 -18.04
N TRP A 64 -11.56 -0.92 -16.82
CA TRP A 64 -10.84 0.00 -15.95
C TRP A 64 -9.40 0.25 -16.40
N LEU A 65 -8.79 -0.61 -17.22
CA LEU A 65 -7.42 -0.42 -17.70
C LEU A 65 -7.42 0.28 -19.06
N ASN A 66 -6.67 1.38 -19.16
CA ASN A 66 -6.36 2.04 -20.41
C ASN A 66 -4.85 1.93 -20.70
N GLU A 67 -4.46 0.85 -21.38
CA GLU A 67 -3.07 0.60 -21.74
C GLU A 67 -2.50 1.65 -22.71
N THR A 68 -3.34 2.27 -23.53
CA THR A 68 -2.91 3.30 -24.50
C THR A 68 -2.53 4.60 -23.78
N GLU A 69 -3.30 5.00 -22.77
CA GLU A 69 -3.00 6.16 -21.95
C GLU A 69 -2.04 5.84 -20.79
N GLY A 70 -1.82 4.56 -20.51
CA GLY A 70 -0.98 4.11 -19.40
C GLY A 70 -1.60 4.41 -18.04
N THR A 71 -2.94 4.33 -17.95
CA THR A 71 -3.72 4.65 -16.76
C THR A 71 -4.72 3.56 -16.40
N PHE A 72 -5.28 3.61 -15.19
CA PHE A 72 -6.40 2.79 -14.79
C PHE A 72 -7.39 3.54 -13.88
N ASP A 73 -8.67 3.20 -14.00
CA ASP A 73 -9.78 3.75 -13.23
C ASP A 73 -10.12 2.82 -12.05
N LEU A 74 -9.61 3.16 -10.86
CA LEU A 74 -9.86 2.35 -9.66
C LEU A 74 -11.36 2.29 -9.31
N THR A 75 -12.15 3.29 -9.69
CA THR A 75 -13.59 3.35 -9.36
C THR A 75 -14.43 2.36 -10.18
N ARG A 76 -13.88 1.81 -11.25
CA ARG A 76 -14.51 0.81 -12.12
C ARG A 76 -14.01 -0.61 -11.85
N LYS A 77 -13.00 -0.79 -11.00
CA LYS A 77 -12.49 -2.12 -10.67
C LYS A 77 -13.53 -2.88 -9.84
N PRO A 78 -13.85 -4.13 -10.19
CA PRO A 78 -14.64 -4.97 -9.30
C PRO A 78 -13.83 -5.26 -8.03
N THR A 79 -14.53 -5.36 -6.91
CA THR A 79 -13.98 -5.71 -5.62
C THR A 79 -14.58 -7.02 -5.13
N VAL A 80 -13.86 -7.75 -4.28
CA VAL A 80 -14.39 -8.98 -3.68
C VAL A 80 -15.40 -8.64 -2.60
N ASP A 81 -16.65 -9.07 -2.78
CA ASP A 81 -17.73 -8.82 -1.84
C ASP A 81 -17.48 -9.52 -0.50
N GLY A 82 -17.78 -8.84 0.59
CA GLY A 82 -17.77 -9.48 1.90
C GLY A 82 -17.85 -8.53 3.08
N ASN A 83 -18.03 -9.13 4.24
CA ASN A 83 -17.96 -8.45 5.53
C ASN A 83 -17.42 -9.45 6.56
N VAL A 84 -16.24 -10.01 6.28
CA VAL A 84 -15.61 -11.04 7.12
C VAL A 84 -14.82 -10.34 8.22
N ILE A 85 -15.27 -10.54 9.46
CA ILE A 85 -14.64 -9.96 10.65
C ILE A 85 -13.49 -10.85 11.11
N HIS A 86 -12.36 -10.22 11.43
CA HIS A 86 -11.16 -10.86 11.96
C HIS A 86 -10.93 -10.46 13.41
N LEU A 87 -10.33 -11.36 14.21
CA LEU A 87 -9.80 -11.01 15.52
C LEU A 87 -8.39 -10.42 15.30
N SER A 88 -8.32 -9.12 15.03
CA SER A 88 -7.06 -8.43 14.82
C SER A 88 -6.26 -8.28 16.11
N GLU A 89 -4.95 -8.53 16.01
CA GLU A 89 -3.99 -8.27 17.07
C GLU A 89 -2.86 -7.41 16.50
N LEU A 90 -2.72 -6.20 17.03
CA LEU A 90 -1.60 -5.32 16.77
C LEU A 90 -1.19 -4.63 18.07
N GLU A 91 0.06 -4.84 18.47
CA GLU A 91 0.69 -4.15 19.58
C GLU A 91 1.93 -3.40 19.08
N ILE A 92 1.98 -2.11 19.41
CA ILE A 92 3.13 -1.25 19.16
C ILE A 92 3.63 -0.74 20.50
N ALA A 93 4.79 -1.22 20.92
CA ALA A 93 5.39 -0.88 22.20
C ALA A 93 6.78 -0.26 22.01
N VAL A 94 7.18 0.59 22.96
CA VAL A 94 8.56 1.06 23.08
C VAL A 94 9.22 0.34 24.25
N SER A 95 10.34 -0.32 23.97
CA SER A 95 11.21 -0.95 24.96
C SER A 95 12.63 -0.41 24.82
N GLY A 96 13.03 0.47 25.76
CA GLY A 96 14.29 1.18 25.69
C GLY A 96 14.41 2.02 24.41
N ALA A 97 15.47 1.79 23.63
CA ALA A 97 15.73 2.50 22.37
C ALA A 97 15.03 1.90 21.14
N ARG A 98 14.16 0.91 21.33
CA ARG A 98 13.53 0.16 20.23
C ARG A 98 12.01 0.26 20.29
N ARG A 99 11.40 0.41 19.12
CA ARG A 99 9.99 0.11 18.88
C ARG A 99 9.87 -1.37 18.54
N LEU A 100 8.93 -2.05 19.18
CA LEU A 100 8.53 -3.42 18.89
C LEU A 100 7.11 -3.36 18.33
N ILE A 101 6.90 -4.04 17.21
CA ILE A 101 5.58 -4.25 16.63
C ILE A 101 5.34 -5.76 16.61
N THR A 102 4.29 -6.20 17.28
CA THR A 102 3.84 -7.59 17.33
C THR A 102 2.38 -7.69 16.94
N GLY A 103 1.98 -8.83 16.39
CA GLY A 103 0.59 -9.04 16.00
C GLY A 103 0.36 -10.33 15.24
N ASN A 104 -0.83 -10.44 14.64
CA ASN A 104 -1.27 -11.62 13.89
C ASN A 104 -1.51 -11.36 12.39
N ALA A 105 -1.09 -10.19 11.89
CA ALA A 105 -1.19 -9.78 10.50
C ALA A 105 -2.60 -9.77 9.89
N LEU A 106 -3.64 -9.71 10.74
CA LEU A 106 -5.03 -9.53 10.31
C LEU A 106 -5.41 -8.05 10.40
N PRO A 107 -6.28 -7.55 9.51
CA PRO A 107 -6.78 -6.18 9.59
C PRO A 107 -7.84 -6.03 10.70
N ASP A 108 -7.93 -4.83 11.27
CA ASP A 108 -8.93 -4.38 12.25
C ASP A 108 -10.28 -3.97 11.62
N HIS A 109 -10.37 -4.03 10.31
CA HIS A 109 -11.59 -3.82 9.54
C HIS A 109 -12.09 -5.14 8.91
N PRO A 110 -13.37 -5.23 8.53
CA PRO A 110 -13.88 -6.36 7.77
C PRO A 110 -13.21 -6.47 6.39
N THR A 111 -13.08 -7.69 5.87
CA THR A 111 -12.56 -7.94 4.52
C THR A 111 -13.63 -8.50 3.59
N GLY A 112 -13.30 -8.55 2.30
CA GLY A 112 -13.98 -9.38 1.31
C GLY A 112 -13.98 -10.86 1.70
N ARG A 113 -14.86 -11.65 1.08
CA ARG A 113 -14.93 -13.10 1.30
C ARG A 113 -13.96 -13.83 0.38
N PHE A 114 -12.83 -14.26 0.95
CA PHE A 114 -11.87 -15.13 0.30
C PHE A 114 -11.95 -16.57 0.85
N PRO A 115 -11.86 -17.62 0.02
CA PRO A 115 -11.69 -17.62 -1.44
C PRO A 115 -12.87 -16.97 -2.18
N ILE A 116 -12.58 -16.35 -3.33
CA ILE A 116 -13.60 -15.61 -4.10
C ILE A 116 -14.72 -16.58 -4.51
N SER A 117 -15.98 -16.21 -4.18
CA SER A 117 -17.14 -17.03 -4.50
C SER A 117 -17.40 -17.07 -6.00
N ARG A 118 -17.86 -18.20 -6.54
CA ARG A 118 -18.28 -18.29 -7.96
C ARG A 118 -19.46 -17.38 -8.33
N SER A 119 -20.22 -16.93 -7.34
CA SER A 119 -21.37 -16.03 -7.51
C SER A 119 -20.99 -14.55 -7.45
N ASP A 120 -19.77 -14.25 -7.01
CA ASP A 120 -19.20 -12.90 -6.94
C ASP A 120 -18.76 -12.50 -8.36
N ASP A 121 -19.05 -11.27 -8.78
CA ASP A 121 -18.73 -10.80 -10.14
C ASP A 121 -17.21 -10.69 -10.34
N ALA A 122 -16.45 -10.42 -9.28
CA ALA A 122 -15.00 -10.38 -9.27
C ALA A 122 -14.39 -11.74 -9.68
N TYR A 123 -15.11 -12.86 -9.46
CA TYR A 123 -14.68 -14.21 -9.86
C TYR A 123 -14.40 -14.37 -11.35
N PHE A 124 -15.05 -13.56 -12.19
CA PHE A 124 -14.82 -13.55 -13.63
C PHE A 124 -13.38 -13.12 -13.98
N TYR A 125 -12.84 -12.19 -13.19
CA TYR A 125 -11.52 -11.59 -13.39
C TYR A 125 -10.44 -12.35 -12.62
N ASP A 126 -10.69 -12.64 -11.35
CA ASP A 126 -9.77 -13.37 -10.48
C ASP A 126 -10.53 -14.41 -9.66
N ARG A 127 -9.98 -15.62 -9.58
CA ARG A 127 -10.58 -16.69 -8.80
C ARG A 127 -10.05 -16.80 -7.38
N ASN A 128 -9.01 -16.03 -7.04
CA ASN A 128 -8.15 -16.16 -5.84
C ASN A 128 -8.66 -17.26 -4.88
N PRO A 129 -8.11 -18.49 -4.98
CA PRO A 129 -8.61 -19.65 -4.26
C PRO A 129 -8.15 -19.68 -2.79
N ASN A 130 -7.46 -18.64 -2.32
CA ASN A 130 -6.81 -18.62 -1.02
C ASN A 130 -7.77 -18.10 0.05
N ALA A 131 -7.63 -18.60 1.28
CA ALA A 131 -8.39 -18.13 2.43
C ALA A 131 -7.49 -17.28 3.33
N ILE A 132 -8.03 -16.20 3.90
CA ILE A 132 -7.30 -15.35 4.87
C ILE A 132 -7.01 -16.15 6.15
N ARG A 133 -5.78 -16.01 6.67
CA ARG A 133 -5.29 -16.69 7.88
C ARG A 133 -4.43 -15.74 8.69
N ALA A 134 -4.46 -15.92 10.02
CA ALA A 134 -3.53 -15.24 10.92
C ALA A 134 -2.08 -15.71 10.66
N HIS A 135 -1.13 -14.78 10.74
CA HIS A 135 0.31 -15.05 10.71
C HIS A 135 0.99 -14.29 11.83
N ALA A 136 1.82 -14.97 12.62
CA ALA A 136 2.60 -14.30 13.65
C ALA A 136 3.51 -13.23 13.02
N TYR A 137 3.39 -12.00 13.49
CA TYR A 137 4.18 -10.86 13.04
C TYR A 137 4.98 -10.30 14.22
N SER A 138 6.27 -10.08 14.00
CA SER A 138 7.16 -9.47 14.99
C SER A 138 8.32 -8.77 14.29
N VAL A 139 8.45 -7.46 14.54
CA VAL A 139 9.52 -6.62 13.99
C VAL A 139 9.94 -5.61 15.03
N SER A 140 11.21 -5.25 14.99
CA SER A 140 11.73 -4.23 15.87
C SER A 140 12.69 -3.29 15.14
N PHE A 141 12.59 -2.00 15.42
CA PHE A 141 13.46 -0.96 14.85
C PHE A 141 13.73 0.16 15.87
N PRO A 142 14.77 0.99 15.67
CA PRO A 142 15.06 2.10 16.57
C PRO A 142 13.88 3.08 16.68
N VAL A 143 13.62 3.63 17.87
CA VAL A 143 12.54 4.62 18.06
C VAL A 143 12.71 5.87 17.20
N ASN A 144 13.97 6.23 16.93
CA ASN A 144 14.37 7.31 16.04
C ASN A 144 15.14 6.68 14.86
N PRO A 145 14.44 6.26 13.78
CA PRO A 145 15.11 5.71 12.61
C PRO A 145 15.87 6.81 11.86
N SER A 146 17.04 6.47 11.33
CA SER A 146 17.82 7.33 10.43
C SER A 146 17.81 6.77 9.02
N ILE A 147 17.83 7.64 8.02
CA ILE A 147 18.02 7.23 6.63
C ILE A 147 19.36 6.50 6.51
N VAL A 148 19.33 5.30 5.92
CA VAL A 148 20.55 4.53 5.64
C VAL A 148 21.29 5.11 4.43
N ALA A 149 22.62 5.09 4.46
CA ALA A 149 23.44 5.60 3.36
C ALA A 149 23.26 4.83 2.04
N ARG A 150 22.86 3.56 2.12
CA ARG A 150 22.59 2.69 0.97
C ARG A 150 21.24 2.00 1.18
N PRO A 151 20.19 2.41 0.44
CA PRO A 151 18.90 1.72 0.47
C PRO A 151 19.01 0.28 -0.01
N SER A 152 18.14 -0.60 0.49
CA SER A 152 18.01 -1.99 0.05
C SER A 152 16.79 -2.16 -0.85
N CYS A 153 16.81 -3.24 -1.62
CA CYS A 153 15.73 -3.64 -2.50
C CYS A 153 14.44 -3.94 -1.72
N LEU A 154 13.28 -3.67 -2.32
CA LEU A 154 11.97 -4.04 -1.80
C LEU A 154 11.65 -5.50 -2.19
N PRO A 155 11.50 -6.43 -1.25
CA PRO A 155 11.09 -7.80 -1.55
C PRO A 155 9.65 -7.87 -2.08
N MET A 156 9.28 -8.97 -2.72
CA MET A 156 7.89 -9.29 -3.13
C MET A 156 6.95 -9.65 -1.97
N GLY A 157 7.45 -9.63 -0.73
CA GLY A 157 6.70 -9.90 0.49
C GLY A 157 6.49 -8.63 1.32
N PRO A 158 6.29 -8.77 2.64
CA PRO A 158 6.09 -7.63 3.54
C PRO A 158 7.25 -6.64 3.45
N ILE A 159 6.93 -5.39 3.17
CA ILE A 159 7.82 -4.22 3.27
C ILE A 159 7.45 -3.31 4.45
N GLY A 160 6.29 -3.55 5.07
CA GLY A 160 5.81 -2.82 6.23
C GLY A 160 4.54 -3.44 6.80
N ILE A 161 3.96 -2.75 7.78
CA ILE A 161 2.67 -3.06 8.40
C ILE A 161 1.86 -1.76 8.48
N MET A 162 0.59 -1.82 8.12
CA MET A 162 -0.34 -0.71 8.26
C MET A 162 -0.91 -0.68 9.68
N LEU A 163 -1.41 0.48 10.12
CA LEU A 163 -2.02 0.60 11.45
C LEU A 163 -3.31 -0.23 11.60
N THR A 164 -3.86 -0.72 10.48
CA THR A 164 -4.94 -1.71 10.49
C THR A 164 -4.51 -3.07 11.05
N GLY A 165 -3.21 -3.36 11.11
CA GLY A 165 -2.66 -4.65 11.55
C GLY A 165 -2.23 -5.58 10.42
N ALA A 166 -2.71 -5.36 9.19
CA ALA A 166 -2.29 -6.13 8.02
C ALA A 166 -1.01 -5.57 7.38
N VAL A 167 -0.28 -6.45 6.69
CA VAL A 167 1.04 -6.11 6.11
C VAL A 167 0.90 -5.38 4.78
N LEU A 168 1.88 -4.54 4.47
CA LEU A 168 2.03 -3.86 3.18
C LEU A 168 3.11 -4.59 2.37
N PHE A 169 2.78 -4.99 1.15
CA PHE A 169 3.72 -5.49 0.16
C PHE A 169 4.18 -4.35 -0.75
N ASN A 170 5.18 -4.60 -1.59
CA ASN A 170 5.53 -3.66 -2.65
C ASN A 170 4.39 -3.55 -3.69
N ALA A 171 4.47 -2.60 -4.63
CA ALA A 171 3.39 -2.35 -5.58
C ALA A 171 3.22 -3.40 -6.69
N LEU A 172 4.05 -4.46 -6.71
CA LEU A 172 4.10 -5.44 -7.80
C LEU A 172 3.34 -6.72 -7.45
N ASP A 173 2.68 -7.30 -8.45
CA ASP A 173 2.16 -8.66 -8.40
C ASP A 173 3.26 -9.69 -8.72
N ALA A 174 2.94 -10.98 -8.67
CA ALA A 174 3.90 -12.05 -8.96
C ALA A 174 4.45 -12.03 -10.41
N ARG A 175 3.79 -11.34 -11.33
CA ARG A 175 4.20 -11.12 -12.73
C ARG A 175 5.00 -9.83 -12.91
N GLY A 176 5.17 -9.03 -11.86
CA GLY A 176 5.91 -7.77 -11.90
C GLY A 176 5.11 -6.59 -12.44
N GLU A 177 3.78 -6.74 -12.50
CA GLU A 177 2.82 -5.74 -12.94
C GLU A 177 2.31 -4.95 -11.73
N ASN A 178 1.68 -3.79 -11.95
CA ASN A 178 1.04 -3.04 -10.87
C ASN A 178 -0.11 -3.85 -10.26
N ALA A 179 0.09 -4.39 -9.06
CA ALA A 179 -0.89 -5.25 -8.39
C ALA A 179 -2.22 -4.53 -8.14
N LEU A 180 -2.18 -3.22 -7.85
CA LEU A 180 -3.41 -2.45 -7.65
C LEU A 180 -4.25 -2.35 -8.93
N ALA A 181 -3.62 -2.36 -10.11
CA ALA A 181 -4.29 -2.32 -11.40
C ALA A 181 -4.73 -3.72 -11.87
N HIS A 182 -3.87 -4.74 -11.67
CA HIS A 182 -4.02 -6.05 -12.30
C HIS A 182 -4.61 -7.14 -11.41
N GLU A 183 -4.50 -7.05 -10.08
CA GLU A 183 -5.14 -8.00 -9.16
C GLU A 183 -6.52 -7.52 -8.74
N ILE A 184 -7.36 -8.46 -8.31
CA ILE A 184 -8.67 -8.14 -7.74
C ILE A 184 -8.54 -8.17 -6.22
N LEU A 185 -8.95 -7.06 -5.60
CA LEU A 185 -8.82 -6.79 -4.18
C LEU A 185 -10.22 -6.64 -3.58
N ASP A 186 -10.36 -6.68 -2.26
CA ASP A 186 -11.62 -6.29 -1.62
C ASP A 186 -11.82 -4.77 -1.57
N ASP A 187 -12.93 -4.32 -0.99
CA ASP A 187 -13.26 -2.90 -0.81
C ASP A 187 -12.20 -2.11 -0.02
N CYS A 188 -11.42 -2.80 0.81
CA CYS A 188 -10.32 -2.25 1.57
C CYS A 188 -8.97 -2.38 0.84
N GLN A 189 -8.99 -2.73 -0.44
CA GLN A 189 -7.85 -2.86 -1.34
C GLN A 189 -6.79 -3.86 -0.85
N GLY A 190 -7.21 -4.94 -0.19
CA GLY A 190 -6.31 -6.05 0.15
C GLY A 190 -6.81 -7.40 -0.33
N HIS A 191 -5.92 -8.39 -0.27
CA HIS A 191 -6.22 -9.78 -0.64
C HIS A 191 -5.22 -10.77 0.00
N PRO A 192 -5.57 -12.07 0.11
CA PRO A 192 -4.64 -13.09 0.59
C PRO A 192 -3.80 -13.69 -0.53
N GLN A 193 -2.51 -13.92 -0.25
CA GLN A 193 -1.68 -14.82 -1.07
C GLN A 193 -1.85 -16.30 -0.66
N GLN A 194 -1.14 -17.21 -1.33
CA GLN A 194 -1.24 -18.67 -1.18
C GLN A 194 -1.22 -19.22 0.27
N SER A 195 -0.41 -18.67 1.18
CA SER A 195 -0.39 -19.09 2.59
C SER A 195 -1.46 -18.40 3.45
N GLY A 196 -2.31 -17.57 2.86
CA GLY A 196 -3.41 -16.86 3.51
C GLY A 196 -3.05 -15.53 4.14
N LEU A 197 -1.81 -15.04 3.96
CA LEU A 197 -1.43 -13.72 4.46
C LEU A 197 -2.17 -12.63 3.69
N TYR A 198 -3.10 -11.95 4.37
CA TYR A 198 -3.79 -10.80 3.84
C TYR A 198 -2.84 -9.59 3.81
N HIS A 199 -2.81 -8.88 2.69
CA HIS A 199 -1.89 -7.77 2.47
C HIS A 199 -2.45 -6.73 1.50
N TYR A 200 -1.86 -5.54 1.54
CA TYR A 200 -2.13 -4.46 0.59
C TYR A 200 -0.92 -4.25 -0.33
N HIS A 201 -1.16 -3.64 -1.50
CA HIS A 201 -0.10 -3.16 -2.41
C HIS A 201 -0.03 -1.61 -2.47
N GLY A 202 -0.87 -0.94 -1.69
CA GLY A 202 -0.99 0.51 -1.64
C GLY A 202 -1.71 0.98 -0.37
N LYS A 203 -2.08 2.27 -0.32
CA LYS A 203 -2.86 2.81 0.80
C LYS A 203 -4.27 2.22 0.79
N SER A 204 -4.66 1.54 1.87
CA SER A 204 -6.04 1.07 2.06
C SER A 204 -6.99 2.25 2.32
N PRO A 205 -8.19 2.28 1.71
CA PRO A 205 -9.23 3.25 2.03
C PRO A 205 -9.85 3.00 3.41
N CYS A 206 -9.67 1.80 3.97
CA CYS A 206 -10.11 1.41 5.30
C CYS A 206 -9.06 1.69 6.38
N GLN A 207 -7.88 2.20 5.99
CA GLN A 207 -6.95 2.74 6.96
C GLN A 207 -7.40 4.14 7.38
N GLU A 208 -7.77 4.29 8.65
CA GLU A 208 -7.81 5.60 9.26
C GLU A 208 -6.39 6.15 9.38
N ASP A 209 -6.17 7.29 8.74
CA ASP A 209 -4.94 8.07 8.87
C ASP A 209 -5.29 9.25 9.80
N PRO A 210 -5.18 9.08 11.13
CA PRO A 210 -5.45 10.18 12.03
C PRO A 210 -4.48 11.30 11.69
N ILE A 211 -5.02 12.39 11.13
CA ILE A 211 -4.27 13.56 10.68
C ILE A 211 -3.24 13.93 11.74
N SER A 212 -1.98 13.93 11.32
CA SER A 212 -0.75 14.39 11.97
C SER A 212 -0.77 14.48 13.50
N ALA A 213 0.02 13.63 14.15
CA ALA A 213 0.61 14.01 15.43
C ALA A 213 1.29 15.37 15.24
N THR A 214 0.71 16.39 15.88
CA THR A 214 1.23 17.75 16.03
C THR A 214 2.66 17.77 16.56
#